data_AF-A0A285T180-F1
#
_entry.id   AF-A0A285T180-F1
#
_cell.length_a   1.000
_cell.length_b   1.000
_cell.length_c   1.000
_cell.angle_alpha   90.00
_cell.angle_beta   90.00
_cell.angle_gamma   90.00
#
_symmetry.space_group_name_H-M   'P 1'
#
loop_
_entity.id
_entity.type
_entity.pdbx_description
1 polymer ?
#
loop_
_entity_poly.entity_id
_entity_poly.type
_entity_poly.pdbx_seq_one_letter_code
_entity_poly.pdbx_strand_id
1 'polypeptide(L)'
;MCSDNTQASTPSLTPYSGQSDKEIEAWFRWKYPNGATDKSPGAYAAELFKSRPNRDDPTGKDEWYSRLTGAQLAILDDAKRVKGAEKDEKKRIQFRGRYDLSDEESRKYWALRDLPPVGGKMVEWDRARDMLRKRKSAAPRKNADLSTMTPADAEQHRRKQNAEAKQRSRARKKAEQAAAVQLAPATALASTQAAPSDDIAALLAILDAAEIAAENDEANRK
;
A
#
# COMPACT_ATOMS: atom_id res chain seq x y z
N MET A 1 4.04 16.92 -67.57
CA MET A 1 2.86 16.83 -66.68
C MET A 1 3.20 15.85 -65.56
N CYS A 2 3.21 16.38 -64.33
CA CYS A 2 3.23 15.70 -63.03
C CYS A 2 4.35 14.69 -62.74
N SER A 3 5.50 15.20 -62.29
CA SER A 3 6.34 14.47 -61.34
C SER A 3 5.67 14.56 -59.96
N ASP A 4 4.84 13.58 -59.60
CA ASP A 4 4.39 13.37 -58.23
C ASP A 4 5.58 12.86 -57.39
N ASN A 5 6.47 13.78 -57.05
CA ASN A 5 7.53 13.53 -56.09
C ASN A 5 6.97 13.79 -54.69
N THR A 6 5.96 13.01 -54.28
CA THR A 6 5.58 12.92 -52.86
C THR A 6 6.67 12.11 -52.18
N GLN A 7 7.82 12.74 -51.96
CA GLN A 7 8.88 12.20 -51.14
C GLN A 7 8.28 12.00 -49.75
N ALA A 8 8.02 10.75 -49.37
CA ALA A 8 7.54 10.43 -48.03
C ALA A 8 8.52 11.07 -47.05
N SER A 9 8.03 12.02 -46.22
CA SER A 9 8.85 12.67 -45.20
C SER A 9 9.60 11.59 -44.43
N THR A 10 10.93 11.61 -44.53
CA THR A 10 11.78 10.71 -43.75
C THR A 10 11.42 10.89 -42.29
N PRO A 11 10.90 9.85 -41.62
CA PRO A 11 10.44 10.00 -40.24
C PRO A 11 11.62 10.42 -39.37
N SER A 12 11.44 11.51 -38.62
CA SER A 12 12.46 11.97 -37.68
C SER A 12 12.70 10.90 -36.62
N LEU A 13 13.96 10.49 -36.47
CA LEU A 13 14.40 9.53 -35.45
C LEU A 13 14.69 10.20 -34.09
N THR A 14 14.45 11.50 -33.99
CA THR A 14 14.54 12.27 -32.74
C THR A 14 13.17 12.81 -32.36
N PRO A 15 12.64 12.50 -31.16
CA PRO A 15 11.33 13.00 -30.74
C PRO A 15 11.29 14.52 -30.64
N TYR A 16 10.19 15.12 -31.11
CA TYR A 16 9.94 16.57 -31.06
C TYR A 16 8.45 16.87 -30.89
N SER A 17 8.08 18.05 -30.40
CA SER A 17 6.67 18.42 -30.19
C SER A 17 5.90 18.48 -31.51
N GLY A 18 4.74 17.83 -31.59
CA GLY A 18 3.89 17.84 -32.79
C GLY A 18 4.18 16.71 -33.77
N GLN A 19 4.99 15.73 -33.37
CA GLN A 19 5.29 14.53 -34.15
C GLN A 19 4.03 13.69 -34.37
N SER A 20 3.84 13.21 -35.59
CA SER A 20 2.70 12.39 -35.97
C SER A 20 2.82 10.95 -35.44
N ASP A 21 1.70 10.26 -35.26
CA ASP A 21 1.67 8.88 -34.75
C ASP A 21 2.57 7.92 -35.55
N LYS A 22 2.66 8.09 -36.88
CA LYS A 22 3.54 7.30 -37.74
C LYS A 22 5.02 7.52 -37.44
N GLU A 23 5.40 8.75 -37.14
CA GLU A 23 6.79 9.08 -36.79
C GLU A 23 7.14 8.61 -35.38
N ILE A 24 6.18 8.65 -34.45
CA ILE A 24 6.32 8.07 -33.11
C ILE A 24 6.54 6.55 -33.23
N GLU A 25 5.72 5.88 -34.03
CA GLU A 25 5.85 4.43 -34.25
C GLU A 25 7.19 4.08 -34.93
N ALA A 26 7.61 4.87 -35.93
CA ALA A 26 8.92 4.71 -36.57
C ALA A 26 10.07 4.86 -35.56
N TRP A 27 9.96 5.82 -34.63
CA TRP A 27 10.92 5.96 -33.55
C TRP A 27 10.99 4.71 -32.66
N PHE A 28 9.84 4.17 -32.25
CA PHE A 28 9.80 2.96 -31.42
C PHE A 28 10.38 1.75 -32.15
N ARG A 29 10.02 1.54 -33.42
CA ARG A 29 10.55 0.44 -34.24
C ARG A 29 12.06 0.55 -34.43
N TRP A 30 12.58 1.76 -34.61
CA TRP A 30 14.02 2.00 -34.75
C TRP A 30 14.77 1.81 -33.42
N LYS A 31 14.25 2.37 -32.33
CA LYS A 31 14.91 2.32 -31.01
C LYS A 31 14.82 0.95 -30.35
N TYR A 32 13.71 0.25 -30.58
CA TYR A 32 13.37 -1.04 -30.00
C TYR A 32 12.98 -2.04 -31.11
N PRO A 33 13.95 -2.52 -31.92
CA PRO A 33 13.68 -3.41 -33.05
C PRO A 33 13.08 -4.76 -32.60
N ASN A 34 13.34 -5.17 -31.35
CA ASN A 34 12.80 -6.39 -30.75
C ASN A 34 11.44 -6.17 -30.06
N GLY A 35 10.84 -4.99 -30.21
CA GLY A 35 9.57 -4.61 -29.59
C GLY A 35 9.72 -3.67 -28.40
N ALA A 36 8.69 -2.85 -28.18
CA ALA A 36 8.61 -1.95 -27.04
C ALA A 36 8.39 -2.73 -25.73
N THR A 37 8.99 -2.22 -24.66
CA THR A 37 8.83 -2.73 -23.28
C THR A 37 8.10 -1.69 -22.43
N ASP A 38 7.71 -2.03 -21.21
CA ASP A 38 7.08 -1.09 -20.27
C ASP A 38 7.94 0.17 -19.98
N LYS A 39 9.26 0.10 -20.22
CA LYS A 39 10.19 1.23 -20.05
C LYS A 39 10.33 2.09 -21.29
N SER A 40 9.88 1.61 -22.45
CA SER A 40 10.02 2.30 -23.74
C SER A 40 9.27 3.64 -23.78
N PRO A 41 8.03 3.77 -23.25
CA PRO A 41 7.35 5.06 -23.11
C PRO A 41 8.18 6.08 -22.31
N GLY A 42 8.84 5.64 -21.23
CA GLY A 42 9.71 6.47 -20.42
C GLY A 42 10.94 6.99 -21.17
N ALA A 43 11.53 6.16 -22.03
CA ALA A 43 12.65 6.57 -22.87
C ALA A 43 12.23 7.56 -23.95
N TYR A 44 11.08 7.34 -24.59
CA TYR A 44 10.51 8.30 -25.55
C TYR A 44 10.24 9.64 -24.87
N ALA A 45 9.58 9.62 -23.70
CA ALA A 45 9.32 10.82 -22.90
C ALA A 45 10.61 11.57 -22.53
N ALA A 46 11.66 10.84 -22.13
CA ALA A 46 12.94 11.45 -21.79
C ALA A 46 13.61 12.15 -22.99
N GLU A 47 13.57 11.55 -24.18
CA GLU A 47 14.08 12.19 -25.40
C GLU A 47 13.20 13.37 -25.84
N LEU A 48 11.87 13.21 -25.78
CA LEU A 48 10.92 14.28 -26.09
C LEU A 48 11.13 15.50 -25.19
N PHE A 49 11.40 15.31 -23.89
CA PHE A 49 11.71 16.42 -22.98
C PHE A 49 13.00 17.18 -23.35
N LYS A 50 13.95 16.55 -24.04
CA LYS A 50 15.16 17.26 -24.53
C LYS A 50 14.84 18.18 -25.70
N SER A 51 13.74 17.94 -26.41
CA SER A 51 13.27 18.81 -27.49
C SER A 51 12.65 20.13 -27.01
N ARG A 52 12.46 20.29 -25.69
CA ARG A 52 11.83 21.49 -25.13
C ARG A 52 12.78 22.69 -25.28
N PRO A 53 12.36 23.78 -25.94
CA PRO A 53 13.14 25.01 -26.00
C PRO A 53 13.21 25.67 -24.60
N ASN A 54 14.35 26.31 -24.30
CA ASN A 54 14.56 27.10 -23.09
C ASN A 54 14.10 26.39 -21.80
N ARG A 55 14.87 25.39 -21.36
CA ARG A 55 14.52 24.50 -20.24
C ARG A 55 14.11 25.22 -18.95
N ASP A 56 14.64 26.43 -18.74
CA ASP A 56 14.42 27.26 -17.55
C ASP A 56 13.34 28.33 -17.71
N ASP A 57 12.81 28.57 -18.92
CA ASP A 57 11.73 29.52 -19.18
C ASP A 57 10.35 28.84 -19.00
N PRO A 58 9.49 29.33 -18.07
CA PRO A 58 8.14 28.82 -17.92
C PRO A 58 7.26 29.06 -19.14
N THR A 59 7.45 30.14 -19.89
CA THR A 59 6.61 30.48 -21.06
C THR A 59 6.86 29.50 -22.21
N GLY A 60 8.14 29.21 -22.48
CA GLY A 60 8.54 28.21 -23.47
C GLY A 60 8.10 26.77 -23.12
N LYS A 61 7.75 26.52 -21.85
CA LYS A 61 7.18 25.23 -21.43
C LYS A 61 5.74 25.06 -21.93
N ASP A 62 4.90 26.05 -21.69
CA ASP A 62 3.47 25.95 -21.97
C ASP A 62 3.22 25.94 -23.49
N GLU A 63 4.00 26.70 -24.25
CA GLU A 63 3.99 26.64 -25.71
C GLU A 63 4.48 25.30 -26.26
N TRP A 64 5.46 24.68 -25.62
CA TRP A 64 5.90 23.34 -26.02
C TRP A 64 4.83 22.28 -25.74
N TYR A 65 4.16 22.36 -24.59
CA TYR A 65 3.06 21.45 -24.24
C TYR A 65 1.85 21.61 -25.17
N SER A 66 1.52 22.84 -25.58
CA SER A 66 0.37 23.08 -26.48
C SER A 66 0.57 22.51 -27.89
N ARG A 67 1.82 22.27 -28.29
CA ARG A 67 2.18 21.65 -29.58
C ARG A 67 2.20 20.12 -29.53
N LEU A 68 2.04 19.50 -28.37
CA LEU A 68 2.06 18.04 -28.25
C LEU A 68 0.81 17.42 -28.85
N THR A 69 0.98 16.30 -29.56
CA THR A 69 -0.15 15.51 -30.04
C THR A 69 -0.77 14.68 -28.91
N GLY A 70 -2.01 14.22 -29.09
CA GLY A 70 -2.70 13.36 -28.12
C GLY A 70 -1.91 12.08 -27.79
N ALA A 71 -1.25 11.48 -28.79
CA ALA A 71 -0.38 10.32 -28.60
C ALA A 71 0.85 10.66 -27.72
N GLN A 72 1.47 11.82 -27.95
CA GLN A 72 2.59 12.27 -27.12
C GLN A 72 2.18 12.52 -25.68
N LEU A 73 1.02 13.16 -25.46
CA LEU A 73 0.46 13.38 -24.13
C LEU A 73 0.21 12.04 -23.41
N ALA A 74 -0.39 11.06 -24.08
CA ALA A 74 -0.63 9.73 -23.53
C ALA A 74 0.68 9.03 -23.13
N ILE A 75 1.73 9.11 -23.95
CA ILE A 75 3.05 8.55 -23.62
C ILE A 75 3.68 9.26 -22.41
N LEU A 76 3.57 10.59 -22.33
CA LEU A 76 4.09 11.35 -21.19
C LEU A 76 3.36 10.97 -19.89
N ASP A 77 2.05 10.78 -19.94
CA ASP A 77 1.25 10.41 -18.77
C ASP A 77 1.51 8.96 -18.34
N ASP A 78 1.69 8.03 -19.28
CA ASP A 78 2.10 6.67 -18.97
C ASP A 78 3.51 6.64 -18.34
N ALA A 79 4.46 7.38 -18.90
CA ALA A 79 5.80 7.52 -18.33
C ALA A 79 5.77 8.10 -16.90
N LYS A 80 4.91 9.09 -16.63
CA LYS A 80 4.70 9.61 -15.27
C LYS A 80 4.09 8.56 -14.35
N ARG A 81 3.10 7.81 -14.82
CA ARG A 81 2.45 6.73 -14.06
C ARG A 81 3.45 5.65 -13.66
N VAL A 82 4.27 5.18 -14.61
CA VAL A 82 5.33 4.19 -14.35
C VAL A 82 6.33 4.72 -13.33
N LYS A 83 6.82 5.96 -13.50
CA LYS A 83 7.75 6.58 -12.53
C LYS A 83 7.12 6.76 -11.14
N GLY A 84 5.83 7.06 -11.09
CA GLY A 84 5.04 7.11 -9.86
C GLY A 84 5.00 5.76 -9.16
N ALA A 85 4.69 4.70 -9.90
CA ALA A 85 4.66 3.32 -9.41
C ALA A 85 6.04 2.84 -8.93
N GLU A 86 7.13 3.15 -9.66
CA GLU A 86 8.50 2.82 -9.24
C GLU A 86 8.88 3.52 -7.93
N LYS A 87 8.53 4.80 -7.79
CA LYS A 87 8.76 5.56 -6.56
C LYS A 87 7.95 4.97 -5.41
N ASP A 88 6.74 4.50 -5.70
CA ASP A 88 5.87 3.89 -4.69
C ASP A 88 6.37 2.55 -4.21
N GLU A 89 6.77 1.68 -5.13
CA GLU A 89 7.38 0.38 -4.85
C GLU A 89 8.66 0.55 -4.02
N LYS A 90 9.51 1.53 -4.36
CA LYS A 90 10.70 1.86 -3.56
C LYS A 90 10.35 2.24 -2.12
N LYS A 91 9.30 3.04 -1.92
CA LYS A 91 8.82 3.40 -0.57
C LYS A 91 8.25 2.18 0.17
N ARG A 92 7.56 1.28 -0.53
CA ARG A 92 7.06 0.03 0.03
C ARG A 92 8.22 -0.86 0.50
N ILE A 93 9.26 -1.03 -0.31
CA ILE A 93 10.46 -1.80 0.05
C ILE A 93 11.15 -1.19 1.28
N GLN A 94 11.24 0.15 1.36
CA GLN A 94 11.75 0.84 2.55
C GLN A 94 10.87 0.61 3.79
N PHE A 95 9.55 0.58 3.62
CA PHE A 95 8.61 0.28 4.69
C PHE A 95 8.74 -1.16 5.17
N ARG A 96 8.86 -2.12 4.24
CA ARG A 96 9.14 -3.53 4.53
C ARG A 96 10.39 -3.67 5.40
N GLY A 97 11.51 -3.08 4.97
CA GLY A 97 12.76 -3.12 5.72
C GLY A 97 12.75 -2.32 7.03
N ARG A 98 11.86 -1.33 7.19
CA ARG A 98 11.75 -0.58 8.44
C ARG A 98 11.14 -1.43 9.56
N TYR A 99 10.23 -2.33 9.22
CA TYR A 99 9.46 -3.11 10.19
C TYR A 99 9.71 -4.62 10.08
N ASP A 100 10.74 -5.02 9.34
CA ASP A 100 11.14 -6.42 9.12
C ASP A 100 9.97 -7.32 8.69
N LEU A 101 9.14 -6.79 7.78
CA LEU A 101 7.95 -7.47 7.28
C LEU A 101 8.27 -8.41 6.11
N SER A 102 7.45 -9.45 5.92
CA SER A 102 7.42 -10.19 4.67
C SER A 102 6.90 -9.31 3.51
N ASP A 103 7.12 -9.74 2.25
CA ASP A 103 6.61 -9.00 1.09
C ASP A 103 5.07 -8.97 1.05
N GLU A 104 4.42 -10.05 1.47
CA GLU A 104 2.95 -10.15 1.55
C GLU A 104 2.37 -9.24 2.62
N GLU A 105 2.91 -9.24 3.83
CA GLU A 105 2.48 -8.32 4.90
C GLU A 105 2.72 -6.87 4.50
N SER A 106 3.88 -6.58 3.90
CA SER A 106 4.17 -5.24 3.41
C SER A 106 3.12 -4.80 2.38
N ARG A 107 2.68 -5.65 1.46
CA ARG A 107 1.62 -5.32 0.49
C ARG A 107 0.28 -5.07 1.17
N LYS A 108 -0.12 -5.92 2.11
CA LYS A 108 -1.37 -5.79 2.87
C LYS A 108 -1.43 -4.45 3.61
N TYR A 109 -0.38 -4.11 4.35
CA TYR A 109 -0.32 -2.82 5.05
C TYR A 109 -0.25 -1.64 4.09
N TRP A 110 0.51 -1.78 3.00
CA TRP A 110 0.66 -0.71 2.00
C TRP A 110 -0.67 -0.39 1.30
N ALA A 111 -1.51 -1.40 1.05
CA ALA A 111 -2.85 -1.20 0.48
C ALA A 111 -3.76 -0.34 1.36
N LEU A 112 -3.58 -0.36 2.69
CA LEU A 112 -4.36 0.49 3.61
C LEU A 112 -4.10 1.98 3.43
N ARG A 113 -2.96 2.34 2.85
CA ARG A 113 -2.62 3.73 2.55
C ARG A 113 -3.47 4.29 1.40
N ASP A 114 -3.84 3.44 0.45
CA ASP A 114 -4.57 3.84 -0.75
C ASP A 114 -6.10 3.81 -0.53
N LEU A 115 -6.55 3.45 0.68
CA LEU A 115 -7.95 3.55 1.09
C LEU A 115 -8.41 5.03 1.14
N PRO A 116 -9.67 5.31 0.76
CA PRO A 116 -10.23 6.64 0.86
C PRO A 116 -10.22 7.13 2.31
N PRO A 117 -9.86 8.39 2.57
CA PRO A 117 -9.77 8.91 3.93
C PRO A 117 -11.16 9.01 4.56
N VAL A 118 -11.32 8.47 5.76
CA VAL A 118 -12.55 8.62 6.55
C VAL A 118 -12.46 9.95 7.31
N GLY A 119 -13.31 10.91 6.95
CA GLY A 119 -13.28 12.25 7.55
C GLY A 119 -11.98 13.02 7.29
N GLY A 120 -11.34 12.79 6.14
CA GLY A 120 -10.07 13.43 5.76
C GLY A 120 -8.83 12.83 6.42
N LYS A 121 -8.97 11.75 7.19
CA LYS A 121 -7.86 11.05 7.86
C LYS A 121 -7.68 9.64 7.30
N MET A 122 -6.42 9.20 7.17
CA MET A 122 -6.07 7.81 6.79
C MET A 122 -6.03 6.91 8.03
N VAL A 123 -7.19 6.75 8.68
CA VAL A 123 -7.30 6.12 10.00
C VAL A 123 -6.71 4.71 10.04
N GLU A 124 -7.02 3.87 9.05
CA GLU A 124 -6.55 2.48 8.99
C GLU A 124 -5.04 2.38 8.78
N TRP A 125 -4.49 3.22 7.90
CA TRP A 125 -3.05 3.29 7.67
C TRP A 125 -2.28 3.74 8.92
N ASP A 126 -2.78 4.78 9.61
CA ASP A 126 -2.12 5.30 10.81
C ASP A 126 -2.21 4.30 11.96
N ARG A 127 -3.33 3.60 12.12
CA ARG A 127 -3.50 2.52 13.11
C ARG A 127 -2.54 1.38 12.86
N ALA A 128 -2.44 0.91 11.62
CA ALA A 128 -1.50 -0.13 11.23
C ALA A 128 -0.05 0.29 11.50
N ARG A 129 0.32 1.52 11.16
CA ARG A 129 1.66 2.05 11.46
C ARG A 129 1.95 2.13 12.96
N ASP A 130 0.98 2.51 13.76
CA ASP A 130 1.14 2.59 15.22
C ASP A 130 1.35 1.19 15.84
N MET A 131 0.59 0.20 15.37
CA MET A 131 0.78 -1.21 15.77
C MET A 131 2.17 -1.73 15.40
N LEU A 132 2.64 -1.47 14.17
CA LEU A 132 3.98 -1.87 13.72
C LEU A 132 5.09 -1.17 14.51
N ARG A 133 4.91 0.10 14.87
CA ARG A 133 5.84 0.81 15.75
C ARG A 133 5.89 0.19 17.14
N LYS A 134 4.73 -0.11 17.73
CA LYS A 134 4.63 -0.77 19.04
C LYS A 134 5.28 -2.15 19.03
N ARG A 135 5.04 -2.96 17.99
CA ARG A 135 5.67 -4.26 17.79
C ARG A 135 7.19 -4.13 17.73
N LYS A 136 7.69 -3.17 16.95
CA LYS A 136 9.13 -2.91 16.85
C LYS A 136 9.75 -2.41 18.15
N SER A 137 9.04 -1.61 18.94
CA SER A 137 9.52 -1.09 20.22
C SER A 137 9.30 -2.05 21.39
N ALA A 138 8.53 -3.12 21.20
CA ALA A 138 8.27 -4.09 22.24
C ALA A 138 9.56 -4.84 22.52
N ALA A 139 10.22 -4.50 23.63
CA ALA A 139 11.31 -5.31 24.14
C ALA A 139 10.79 -6.74 24.39
N PRO A 140 11.62 -7.78 24.16
CA PRO A 140 11.26 -9.13 24.56
C PRO A 140 10.86 -9.08 26.03
N ARG A 141 9.68 -9.61 26.35
CA ARG A 141 9.22 -9.71 27.73
C ARG A 141 10.32 -10.41 28.51
N LYS A 142 10.99 -9.68 29.41
CA LYS A 142 11.84 -10.27 30.41
C LYS A 142 10.92 -11.06 31.32
N ASN A 143 10.69 -12.33 30.98
CA ASN A 143 10.11 -13.27 31.94
C ASN A 143 11.05 -13.22 33.13
N ALA A 144 10.55 -12.82 34.30
CA ALA A 144 11.34 -12.87 35.52
C ALA A 144 11.91 -14.28 35.61
N ASP A 145 13.24 -14.39 35.68
CA ASP A 145 13.88 -15.69 35.74
C ASP A 145 13.57 -16.30 37.11
N LEU A 146 12.50 -17.11 37.14
CA LEU A 146 11.98 -17.75 38.35
C LEU A 146 13.02 -18.67 39.01
N SER A 147 14.11 -19.03 38.31
CA SER A 147 15.21 -19.82 38.86
C SER A 147 16.05 -19.06 39.89
N THR A 148 15.94 -17.74 39.95
CA THR A 148 16.68 -16.87 40.88
C THR A 148 15.83 -16.34 42.05
N MET A 149 14.52 -16.62 42.06
CA MET A 149 13.61 -16.17 43.11
C MET A 149 13.74 -17.05 44.36
N THR A 150 13.78 -16.42 45.54
CA THR A 150 13.65 -17.16 46.79
C THR A 150 12.24 -17.79 46.89
N PRO A 151 12.05 -18.86 47.67
CA PRO A 151 10.74 -19.48 47.85
C PRO A 151 9.63 -18.51 48.29
N ALA A 152 9.98 -17.52 49.11
CA ALA A 152 9.06 -16.48 49.56
C ALA A 152 8.62 -15.54 48.42
N ASP A 153 9.57 -15.14 47.58
CA ASP A 153 9.29 -14.27 46.42
C ASP A 153 8.46 -15.00 45.36
N ALA A 154 8.73 -16.29 45.15
CA ALA A 154 7.95 -17.13 44.24
C ALA A 154 6.48 -17.28 44.71
N GLU A 155 6.25 -17.40 46.02
CA GLU A 155 4.90 -17.47 46.57
C GLU A 155 4.16 -16.14 46.43
N GLN A 156 4.82 -15.00 46.68
CA GLN A 156 4.24 -13.68 46.45
C GLN A 156 3.88 -13.47 44.97
N HIS A 157 4.76 -13.89 44.06
CA HIS A 157 4.52 -13.80 42.62
C HIS A 157 3.29 -14.63 42.19
N ARG A 158 3.16 -15.86 42.69
CA ARG A 158 1.97 -16.71 42.43
C ARG A 158 0.69 -16.09 42.99
N ARG A 159 0.73 -15.53 44.21
CA ARG A 159 -0.43 -14.83 44.82
C ARG A 159 -0.85 -13.63 43.97
N LYS A 160 0.11 -12.85 43.47
CA LYS A 160 -0.14 -11.71 42.58
C LYS A 160 -0.76 -12.14 41.25
N GLN A 161 -0.22 -13.18 40.61
CA GLN A 161 -0.78 -13.74 39.37
C GLN A 161 -2.23 -14.24 39.57
N ASN A 162 -2.50 -14.93 40.68
CA ASN A 162 -3.85 -15.39 41.01
C ASN A 162 -4.82 -14.23 41.30
N ALA A 163 -4.36 -13.16 41.93
CA ALA A 163 -5.17 -11.96 42.17
C ALA A 163 -5.51 -11.25 40.85
N GLU A 164 -4.53 -11.06 39.96
CA GLU A 164 -4.73 -10.46 38.64
C GLU A 164 -5.65 -11.32 37.76
N ALA A 165 -5.51 -12.65 37.78
CA ALA A 165 -6.39 -13.57 37.06
C ALA A 165 -7.84 -13.48 37.56
N LYS A 166 -8.04 -13.42 38.89
CA LYS A 166 -9.37 -13.21 39.49
C LYS A 166 -9.96 -11.85 39.09
N GLN A 167 -9.15 -10.80 39.04
CA GLN A 167 -9.60 -9.47 38.60
C GLN A 167 -10.03 -9.48 37.13
N ARG A 168 -9.25 -10.12 36.24
CA ARG A 168 -9.61 -10.28 34.82
C ARG A 168 -10.87 -11.09 34.63
N SER A 169 -11.06 -12.17 35.37
CA SER A 169 -12.29 -12.98 35.35
C SER A 169 -13.51 -12.16 35.78
N ARG A 170 -13.40 -11.36 36.86
CA ARG A 170 -14.47 -10.46 37.29
C ARG A 170 -14.78 -9.37 36.25
N ALA A 171 -13.75 -8.82 35.61
CA ALA A 171 -13.92 -7.83 34.55
C ALA A 171 -14.61 -8.43 33.32
N ARG A 172 -14.23 -9.65 32.89
CA ARG A 172 -14.90 -10.40 31.82
C ARG A 172 -16.37 -10.67 32.15
N LYS A 173 -16.64 -11.21 33.34
CA LYS A 173 -18.02 -11.46 33.80
C LYS A 173 -18.87 -10.18 33.84
N LYS A 174 -18.27 -9.05 34.26
CA LYS A 174 -18.95 -7.75 34.25
C LYS A 174 -19.20 -7.24 32.83
N ALA A 175 -18.26 -7.44 31.90
CA ALA A 175 -18.43 -7.09 30.50
C ALA A 175 -19.49 -7.97 29.80
N GLU A 176 -19.50 -9.28 30.07
CA GLU A 176 -20.51 -10.23 29.58
C GLU A 176 -21.91 -9.89 30.12
N GLN A 177 -22.02 -9.55 31.41
CA GLN A 177 -23.28 -9.08 31.99
C GLN A 177 -23.73 -7.74 31.39
N ALA A 178 -22.81 -6.81 31.13
CA ALA A 178 -23.13 -5.55 30.46
C ALA A 178 -23.59 -5.75 29.01
N ALA A 179 -22.97 -6.70 28.29
CA ALA A 179 -23.37 -7.09 26.94
C ALA A 179 -24.73 -7.81 26.91
N ALA A 180 -25.01 -8.68 27.89
CA ALA A 180 -26.29 -9.37 28.02
C ALA A 180 -27.46 -8.42 28.36
N VAL A 181 -27.21 -7.37 29.16
CA VAL A 181 -28.22 -6.34 29.46
C VAL A 181 -28.53 -5.46 28.24
N GLN A 182 -27.62 -5.36 27.26
CA GLN A 182 -27.89 -4.70 25.98
C GLN A 182 -28.65 -5.59 24.98
N LEU A 183 -28.81 -6.89 25.23
CA LEU A 183 -29.31 -7.87 24.25
C LEU A 183 -30.67 -8.51 24.58
N ALA A 184 -31.47 -7.98 25.51
CA ALA A 184 -32.89 -8.38 25.59
C ALA A 184 -33.81 -7.31 26.22
N PRO A 185 -35.01 -6.99 25.66
CA PRO A 185 -35.53 -7.27 24.32
C PRO A 185 -35.84 -6.00 23.50
N ALA A 186 -35.43 -5.99 22.23
CA ALA A 186 -36.07 -5.20 21.18
C ALA A 186 -36.27 -6.07 19.94
N THR A 187 -36.87 -7.24 20.12
CA THR A 187 -37.46 -8.01 19.03
C THR A 187 -38.90 -7.54 18.82
N ALA A 188 -39.05 -6.43 18.12
CA ALA A 188 -40.21 -6.13 17.29
C ALA A 188 -39.94 -4.87 16.47
N LEU A 189 -39.29 -5.02 15.31
CA LEU A 189 -39.79 -4.57 13.99
C LEU A 189 -38.66 -4.40 12.97
N ALA A 190 -38.95 -4.92 11.78
CA ALA A 190 -38.43 -4.51 10.47
C ALA A 190 -37.03 -4.97 10.05
N SER A 191 -37.04 -6.14 9.40
CA SER A 191 -36.47 -6.44 8.08
C SER A 191 -35.84 -5.28 7.27
N THR A 192 -34.87 -5.68 6.42
CA THR A 192 -34.26 -4.98 5.26
C THR A 192 -33.19 -3.90 5.51
N GLN A 193 -31.92 -4.31 5.56
CA GLN A 193 -30.84 -3.90 4.62
C GLN A 193 -29.49 -4.48 5.08
N ALA A 194 -28.94 -5.43 4.32
CA ALA A 194 -27.56 -5.86 4.45
C ALA A 194 -26.63 -4.74 3.96
N ALA A 195 -25.80 -4.20 4.86
CA ALA A 195 -24.78 -3.23 4.54
C ALA A 195 -23.40 -3.94 4.39
N PRO A 196 -22.52 -3.46 3.50
CA PRO A 196 -21.21 -4.07 3.20
C PRO A 196 -20.16 -3.98 4.34
N SER A 197 -20.60 -3.72 5.58
CA SER A 197 -19.76 -3.59 6.76
C SER A 197 -19.48 -4.93 7.46
N ASP A 198 -20.32 -5.94 7.22
CA ASP A 198 -20.22 -7.24 7.89
C ASP A 198 -19.11 -8.12 7.30
N ASP A 199 -18.77 -7.95 6.03
CA ASP A 199 -17.67 -8.67 5.38
C ASP A 199 -16.29 -8.24 5.93
N ILE A 200 -16.14 -6.98 6.35
CA ILE A 200 -14.89 -6.48 6.94
C ILE A 200 -14.73 -6.99 8.37
N ALA A 201 -15.83 -7.03 9.14
CA ALA A 201 -15.83 -7.61 10.48
C ALA A 201 -15.56 -9.13 10.45
N ALA A 202 -16.11 -9.83 9.46
CA ALA A 202 -15.82 -11.24 9.22
C ALA A 202 -14.34 -11.47 8.82
N LEU A 203 -13.77 -10.62 7.97
CA LEU A 203 -12.35 -10.69 7.60
C LEU A 203 -11.40 -10.41 8.78
N LEU A 204 -11.75 -9.49 9.68
CA LEU A 204 -10.96 -9.22 10.89
C LEU A 204 -11.05 -10.35 11.92
N ALA A 205 -12.20 -11.01 12.06
CA ALA A 205 -12.36 -12.17 12.94
C ALA A 205 -11.56 -13.40 12.46
N ILE A 206 -11.41 -13.58 11.15
CA ILE A 206 -10.59 -14.67 10.57
C ILE A 206 -9.09 -14.43 10.82
N LEU A 207 -8.64 -13.17 10.84
CA LEU A 207 -7.25 -12.81 11.17
C LEU A 207 -6.93 -13.05 12.65
N ASP A 208 -7.84 -12.71 13.58
CA ASP A 208 -7.67 -12.99 15.02
C ASP A 208 -7.66 -14.51 15.31
N ALA A 209 -8.42 -15.32 14.56
CA ALA A 209 -8.44 -16.77 14.74
C ALA A 209 -7.15 -17.46 14.24
N ALA A 210 -6.52 -16.92 13.19
CA ALA A 210 -5.25 -17.44 12.65
C ALA A 210 -4.06 -17.16 13.59
N GLU A 211 -4.08 -16.03 14.32
CA GLU A 211 -3.04 -15.68 15.30
C GLU A 211 -3.10 -16.61 16.53
N ILE A 212 -4.29 -17.03 16.96
CA ILE A 212 -4.48 -17.99 18.06
C ILE A 212 -4.06 -19.42 17.66
N ALA A 213 -4.25 -19.81 16.41
CA ALA A 213 -3.83 -21.13 15.91
C ALA A 213 -2.31 -21.25 15.78
N ALA A 214 -1.63 -20.17 15.39
CA ALA A 214 -0.16 -20.14 15.28
C ALA A 214 0.53 -20.16 16.66
N GLU A 215 -0.02 -19.47 17.68
CA GLU A 215 0.51 -19.52 19.05
C GLU A 215 0.36 -20.91 19.70
N ASN A 216 -0.71 -21.67 19.38
CA ASN A 216 -0.90 -23.02 19.92
C ASN A 216 0.01 -24.08 19.28
N ASP A 217 0.37 -23.93 18.01
CA ASP A 217 1.25 -24.90 17.33
C ASP A 217 2.73 -24.71 17.69
N GLU A 218 3.14 -23.49 18.08
CA GLU A 218 4.49 -23.22 18.61
C GLU A 218 4.63 -23.64 20.10
N ALA A 219 3.53 -23.64 20.86
CA ALA A 219 3.49 -24.18 22.22
C ALA A 219 3.50 -25.71 22.28
N ASN A 220 3.02 -26.41 21.24
CA ASN A 220 3.00 -27.88 21.15
C ASN A 220 4.27 -28.50 20.54
N ARG A 221 5.22 -27.68 20.06
CA ARG A 221 6.51 -28.14 19.49
C ARG A 221 7.72 -27.93 20.41
N LYS A 222 7.49 -27.52 21.67
CA LYS A 222 8.50 -27.46 22.75
C LYS A 222 8.16 -28.47 23.84
#